data_AF-A0A2N6QMH1-F1
#
_entry.id   AF-A0A2N6QMH1-F1
#
_cell.length_a   1.000
_cell.length_b   1.000
_cell.length_c   1.000
_cell.angle_alpha   90.00
_cell.angle_beta   90.00
_cell.angle_gamma   90.00
#
_symmetry.space_group_name_H-M   'P 1'
#
loop_
_entity.id
_entity.type
_entity.pdbx_description
1 polymer ?
#
loop_
_entity_poly.entity_id
_entity_poly.type
_entity_poly.pdbx_seq_one_letter_code
_entity_poly.pdbx_strand_id
1 'polypeptide(L)'
;TLRLFRVRSLKRYESVSAEGKKFELYSSPTEPMFAYIGNGYVKIYRPHSPKIRFLYGGRMPATYCFGMEQIPAKGDMLFITGGEKDVLSLYAHGFNAICFNSETAQIPTSIIESLQLRFRHIILLYDADETGVREAHKQCEHLVEYKVLNLSLPLSGTKSEKDISDFFALGNGAKELKELLAKMFSDLYSQTMMMLRSCEIDYENPPDISKSVVAVNGVPLGTQDNLFCITGGEGTGKSNYVGAILAGALGEKRLPIENTLGLEITANPKGLAVLHYDTEQSEAQLHKNLGKTLRRASLTAVPEFCHSLYLASLSRKDRLKLIRESMDLFHHRHGGIHLVVIDGIADLIRSANDETESIAIVDELYRLAGIYNTCIICVLHFVPNGIKLRGHIGSELQRKAAGILSIEKDDNPEYSVVKALKVRDGSPLDVPMMLFGWDKAEDMHVYRGEKSKEDKEKRKTDELVGVIREAFRNSFKLTYQELCDVLMREMEIKDRTAKKYIAYMKEQHILAQDINGNYQKGELCRT
;
A
#
# COMPACT_ATOMS: atom_id res chain seq x y z
N THR A 1 39.04 2.39 21.48
CA THR A 1 39.06 3.54 20.54
C THR A 1 40.47 4.04 20.21
N LEU A 2 41.24 4.61 21.14
CA LEU A 2 42.55 5.24 20.83
C LEU A 2 43.52 4.37 20.02
N ARG A 3 43.63 3.07 20.35
CA ARG A 3 44.53 2.15 19.63
C ARG A 3 44.15 2.00 18.14
N LEU A 4 42.85 1.93 17.86
CA LEU A 4 42.29 1.76 16.51
C LEU A 4 42.57 2.99 15.64
N PHE A 5 42.42 4.18 16.20
CA PHE A 5 42.68 5.46 15.52
C PHE A 5 44.16 5.89 15.54
N ARG A 6 45.07 4.98 15.90
CA ARG A 6 46.52 5.24 16.01
C ARG A 6 46.87 6.44 16.89
N VAL A 7 46.08 6.67 17.94
CA VAL A 7 46.36 7.68 18.96
C VAL A 7 47.16 7.05 20.09
N ARG A 8 48.17 7.75 20.59
CA ARG A 8 49.05 7.32 21.68
C ARG A 8 49.25 8.42 22.70
N SER A 9 49.24 8.09 23.99
CA SER A 9 49.79 8.98 25.00
C SER A 9 51.32 8.98 24.87
N LEU A 10 51.93 10.16 24.94
CA LEU A 10 53.38 10.33 24.86
C LEU A 10 53.95 10.61 26.25
N LYS A 11 55.15 10.05 26.52
CA LYS A 11 55.97 10.42 27.68
C LYS A 11 56.92 11.57 27.35
N ARG A 12 57.51 11.53 26.16
CA ARG A 12 58.51 12.49 25.66
C ARG A 12 58.36 12.62 24.15
N TYR A 13 58.62 13.82 23.62
CA TYR A 13 58.77 14.09 22.19
C TYR A 13 60.04 14.91 21.96
N GLU A 14 60.83 14.52 20.97
CA GLU A 14 62.10 15.15 20.63
C GLU A 14 62.10 15.42 19.12
N SER A 15 62.51 16.62 18.72
CA SER A 15 62.58 16.99 17.31
C SER A 15 63.56 18.14 17.07
N VAL A 16 63.82 18.42 15.79
CA VAL A 16 64.61 19.55 15.32
C VAL A 16 63.65 20.51 14.61
N SER A 17 63.65 21.78 15.00
CA SER A 17 62.84 22.80 14.34
C SER A 17 63.34 23.09 12.92
N ALA A 18 62.56 23.83 12.13
CA ALA A 18 62.99 24.29 10.80
C ALA A 18 64.27 25.16 10.85
N GLU A 19 64.58 25.77 12.00
CA GLU A 19 65.79 26.55 12.25
C GLU A 19 66.99 25.70 12.70
N GLY A 20 66.87 24.36 12.71
CA GLY A 20 67.94 23.46 13.15
C GLY A 20 68.08 23.33 14.67
N LYS A 21 67.19 23.96 15.46
CA LYS A 21 67.24 23.90 16.93
C LYS A 21 66.59 22.61 17.44
N LYS A 22 67.33 21.83 18.22
CA LYS A 22 66.78 20.69 18.96
C LYS A 22 65.87 21.20 20.07
N PHE A 23 64.69 20.60 20.20
CA PHE A 23 63.81 20.85 21.34
C PHE A 23 63.14 19.56 21.79
N GLU A 24 62.77 19.55 23.07
CA GLU A 24 62.17 18.40 23.73
C GLU A 24 60.92 18.83 24.50
N LEU A 25 59.91 17.99 24.49
CA LEU A 25 58.68 18.14 25.25
C LEU A 25 58.47 16.92 26.12
N TYR A 26 58.07 17.15 27.37
CA TYR A 26 57.80 16.11 28.34
C TYR A 26 56.34 16.16 28.77
N SER A 27 55.72 14.99 28.91
CA SER A 27 54.38 14.85 29.45
C SER A 27 54.43 14.78 30.97
N SER A 28 53.43 15.34 31.63
CA SER A 28 53.23 15.24 33.08
C SER A 28 51.75 14.95 33.40
N PRO A 29 51.41 14.52 34.62
CA PRO A 29 50.01 14.32 35.00
C PRO A 29 49.12 15.56 34.82
N THR A 30 49.69 16.76 34.98
CA THR A 30 48.98 18.05 34.81
C THR A 30 49.05 18.61 33.39
N GLU A 31 50.03 18.17 32.59
CA GLU A 31 50.15 18.50 31.17
C GLU A 31 50.36 17.23 30.34
N PRO A 32 49.28 16.45 30.09
CA PRO A 32 49.38 15.25 29.30
C PRO A 32 49.67 15.60 27.84
N MET A 33 50.30 14.67 27.12
CA MET A 33 50.55 14.79 25.68
C MET A 33 50.00 13.59 24.93
N PHE A 34 49.37 13.85 23.80
CA PHE A 34 48.81 12.82 22.91
C PHE A 34 49.33 13.00 21.50
N ALA A 35 49.67 11.90 20.83
CA ALA A 35 50.08 11.85 19.43
C ALA A 35 49.01 11.19 18.57
N TYR A 36 48.56 11.90 17.55
CA TYR A 36 47.78 11.38 16.43
C TYR A 36 48.76 11.03 15.31
N ILE A 37 48.95 9.73 15.08
CA ILE A 37 50.00 9.21 14.20
C ILE A 37 49.38 8.90 12.83
N GLY A 38 49.86 9.60 11.80
CA GLY A 38 49.50 9.36 10.41
C GLY A 38 50.65 8.78 9.59
N ASN A 39 50.44 8.65 8.28
CA ASN A 39 51.48 8.17 7.37
C ASN A 39 52.50 9.29 7.09
N GLY A 40 53.69 9.21 7.70
CA GLY A 40 54.76 10.19 7.51
C GLY A 40 54.60 11.50 8.29
N TYR A 41 53.62 11.59 9.20
CA TYR A 41 53.43 12.76 10.07
C TYR A 41 52.91 12.37 11.46
N VAL A 42 53.06 13.28 12.41
CA VAL A 42 52.46 13.21 13.74
C VAL A 42 51.88 14.58 14.13
N LYS A 43 50.65 14.59 14.62
CA LYS A 43 50.04 15.76 15.29
C LYS A 43 50.06 15.51 16.78
N ILE A 44 50.70 16.40 17.53
CA ILE A 44 50.81 16.35 18.98
C ILE A 44 49.81 17.34 19.57
N TYR A 45 49.04 16.86 20.53
CA TYR A 45 48.06 17.64 21.27
C TYR A 45 48.42 17.67 22.76
N ARG A 46 48.46 18.89 23.31
CA ARG A 46 48.75 19.17 24.72
C ARG A 46 47.59 20.00 25.29
N PRO A 47 46.51 19.36 25.80
CA PRO A 47 45.25 20.04 26.13
C PRO A 47 45.40 21.19 27.13
N HIS A 48 46.31 21.08 28.09
CA HIS A 48 46.49 22.05 29.18
C HIS A 48 47.70 22.98 29.00
N SER A 49 48.44 22.87 27.89
CA SER A 49 49.64 23.69 27.64
C SER A 49 49.25 25.07 27.08
N PRO A 50 49.55 26.17 27.80
CA PRO A 50 49.22 27.52 27.33
C PRO A 50 50.19 28.03 26.25
N LYS A 51 51.39 27.42 26.13
CA LYS A 51 52.43 27.86 25.18
C LYS A 51 52.29 27.19 23.82
N ILE A 52 52.19 25.86 23.82
CA ILE A 52 52.12 25.03 22.60
C ILE A 52 51.04 23.98 22.81
N ARG A 53 49.84 24.26 22.29
CA ARG A 53 48.68 23.37 22.38
C ARG A 53 48.70 22.28 21.30
N PHE A 54 49.14 22.64 20.10
CA PHE A 54 49.29 21.73 18.97
C PHE A 54 50.68 21.87 18.36
N LEU A 55 51.26 20.75 17.95
CA LEU A 55 52.54 20.70 17.25
C LEU A 55 52.47 19.64 16.15
N TYR A 56 53.00 19.95 14.97
CA TYR A 56 53.01 19.05 13.83
C TYR A 56 54.44 18.67 13.49
N GLY A 57 54.68 17.38 13.25
CA GLY A 57 55.97 16.85 12.81
C GLY A 57 55.80 16.00 11.56
N GLY A 58 56.82 16.01 10.69
CA GLY A 58 56.80 15.29 9.42
C GLY A 58 56.04 16.01 8.31
N ARG A 59 55.57 15.27 7.31
CA ARG A 59 54.91 15.82 6.12
C ARG A 59 53.40 15.60 6.18
N MET A 60 52.66 16.65 6.52
CA MET A 60 51.19 16.60 6.53
C MET A 60 50.65 16.35 5.12
N PRO A 61 49.56 15.57 4.96
CA PRO A 61 48.89 15.39 3.67
C PRO A 61 48.26 16.69 3.20
N ALA A 62 48.08 16.83 1.88
CA ALA A 62 47.39 17.98 1.29
C ALA A 62 45.94 18.10 1.79
N THR A 63 45.25 16.95 1.92
CA THR A 63 43.94 16.86 2.55
C THR A 63 44.06 16.02 3.81
N TYR A 64 43.91 16.67 4.97
CA TYR A 64 43.85 15.96 6.25
C TYR A 64 42.41 15.51 6.53
N CYS A 65 42.22 14.21 6.73
CA CYS A 65 40.94 13.65 7.17
C CYS A 65 41.19 12.55 8.19
N PHE A 66 40.83 12.81 9.45
CA PHE A 66 40.97 11.84 10.54
C PHE A 66 39.73 10.94 10.62
N GLY A 67 39.93 9.64 10.86
CA GLY A 67 38.85 8.66 10.97
C GLY A 67 38.44 7.96 9.67
N MET A 68 38.90 8.43 8.51
CA MET A 68 38.53 7.87 7.20
C MET A 68 38.87 6.38 7.05
N GLU A 69 39.98 5.93 7.63
CA GLU A 69 40.39 4.51 7.62
C GLU A 69 39.57 3.64 8.59
N GLN A 70 38.82 4.24 9.52
CA GLN A 70 38.09 3.52 10.59
C GLN A 70 36.59 3.38 10.32
N ILE A 71 36.05 4.13 9.37
CA ILE A 71 34.63 4.05 9.00
C ILE A 71 34.32 2.83 8.12
N PRO A 72 33.15 2.18 8.28
CA PRO A 72 32.80 0.97 7.54
C PRO A 72 32.58 1.22 6.04
N ALA A 73 32.57 0.15 5.24
CA ALA A 73 32.31 0.24 3.80
C ALA A 73 30.94 0.86 3.49
N LYS A 74 29.92 0.53 4.29
CA LYS A 74 28.59 1.14 4.26
C LYS A 74 28.07 1.37 5.68
N GLY A 75 27.21 2.37 5.87
CA GLY A 75 26.53 2.64 7.13
C GLY A 75 25.30 3.53 6.94
N ASP A 76 24.53 3.69 8.01
CA ASP A 76 23.36 4.57 7.98
C ASP A 76 23.76 6.04 8.08
N MET A 77 24.57 6.39 9.08
CA MET A 77 24.99 7.76 9.38
C MET A 77 26.50 7.90 9.49
N LEU A 78 27.00 9.06 9.05
CA LEU A 78 28.38 9.51 9.27
C LEU A 78 28.37 10.96 9.76
N PHE A 79 29.05 11.21 10.88
CA PHE A 79 29.27 12.56 11.39
C PHE A 79 30.55 13.18 10.85
N ILE A 80 30.52 14.49 10.59
CA ILE A 80 31.70 15.30 10.34
C ILE A 80 31.82 16.32 11.47
N THR A 81 32.88 16.21 12.26
CA THR A 81 33.09 17.06 13.44
C THR A 81 34.22 18.09 13.23
N GLY A 82 34.34 19.02 14.17
CA GLY A 82 35.40 20.03 14.17
C GLY A 82 36.80 19.47 14.50
N GLY A 83 36.90 18.49 15.41
CA GLY A 83 38.18 17.95 15.86
C GLY A 83 38.25 16.43 16.06
N GLU A 84 39.48 15.93 16.24
CA GLU A 84 39.73 14.49 16.39
C GLU A 84 39.18 13.92 17.70
N LYS A 85 39.13 14.73 18.76
CA LYS A 85 38.56 14.35 20.06
C LYS A 85 37.08 13.96 19.91
N ASP A 86 36.34 14.70 19.10
CA ASP A 86 34.91 14.49 18.87
C ASP A 86 34.67 13.21 18.06
N VAL A 87 35.51 12.96 17.05
CA VAL A 87 35.51 11.69 16.29
C VAL A 87 35.70 10.50 17.23
N LEU A 88 36.68 10.57 18.13
CA LEU A 88 36.94 9.51 19.09
C LEU A 88 35.79 9.33 20.08
N SER A 89 35.17 10.43 20.51
CA SER A 89 34.05 10.44 21.44
C SER A 89 32.80 9.81 20.83
N LEU A 90 32.43 10.21 19.61
CA LEU A 90 31.35 9.60 18.84
C LEU A 90 31.58 8.11 18.60
N TYR A 91 32.79 7.72 18.19
CA TYR A 91 33.12 6.33 17.94
C TYR A 91 33.02 5.47 19.21
N ALA A 92 33.46 6.01 20.36
CA ALA A 92 33.32 5.32 21.64
C ALA A 92 31.84 5.08 22.04
N HIS A 93 30.92 5.91 21.54
CA HIS A 93 29.47 5.78 21.75
C HIS A 93 28.73 5.09 20.59
N GLY A 94 29.47 4.48 19.65
CA GLY A 94 28.91 3.67 18.56
C GLY A 94 28.52 4.43 17.30
N PHE A 95 29.01 5.67 17.11
CA PHE A 95 28.73 6.48 15.93
C PHE A 95 29.97 6.64 15.05
N ASN A 96 29.80 6.51 13.74
CA ASN A 96 30.88 6.73 12.79
C ASN A 96 31.11 8.23 12.60
N ALA A 97 32.37 8.66 12.63
CA ALA A 97 32.71 10.07 12.50
C ALA A 97 34.06 10.27 11.80
N ILE A 98 34.22 11.43 11.17
CA ILE A 98 35.48 11.94 10.60
C ILE A 98 35.64 13.43 10.89
N CYS A 99 36.83 14.00 10.71
CA CYS A 99 37.04 15.45 10.77
C CYS A 99 38.17 15.92 9.84
N PHE A 100 38.10 17.19 9.41
CA PHE A 100 39.06 17.83 8.49
C PHE A 100 39.99 18.84 9.20
N ASN A 101 40.50 18.49 10.39
CA ASN A 101 41.42 19.29 11.22
C ASN A 101 40.79 20.47 12.01
N SER A 102 39.79 21.14 11.44
CA SER A 102 39.02 22.22 12.09
C SER A 102 37.69 22.45 11.36
N GLU A 103 36.74 23.10 12.01
CA GLU A 103 35.45 23.51 11.43
C GLU A 103 35.61 24.49 10.26
N THR A 104 36.65 25.32 10.31
CA THR A 104 37.00 26.28 9.25
C THR A 104 37.67 25.62 8.05
N ALA A 105 37.99 24.33 8.11
CA ALA A 105 38.63 23.64 7.00
C ALA A 105 37.60 23.36 5.90
N GLN A 106 37.97 23.63 4.65
CA GLN A 106 37.09 23.34 3.53
C GLN A 106 36.96 21.82 3.36
N ILE A 107 35.72 21.34 3.29
CA ILE A 107 35.43 19.94 3.02
C ILE A 107 35.47 19.72 1.50
N PRO A 108 36.36 18.86 0.97
CA PRO A 108 36.40 18.60 -0.47
C PRO A 108 35.13 17.87 -0.93
N THR A 109 34.48 18.41 -1.96
CA THR A 109 33.25 17.87 -2.52
C THR A 109 33.41 16.44 -3.02
N SER A 110 34.56 16.11 -3.65
CA SER A 110 34.89 14.75 -4.11
C SER A 110 34.90 13.70 -3.00
N ILE A 111 35.20 14.10 -1.75
CA ILE A 111 35.13 13.20 -0.60
C ILE A 111 33.67 13.01 -0.19
N ILE A 112 32.86 14.07 -0.17
CA ILE A 112 31.43 13.98 0.15
C ILE A 112 30.69 13.11 -0.86
N GLU A 113 30.96 13.27 -2.16
CA GLU A 113 30.44 12.39 -3.22
C GLU A 113 30.72 10.92 -2.94
N SER A 114 31.97 10.60 -2.57
CA SER A 114 32.35 9.23 -2.23
C SER A 114 31.64 8.72 -0.97
N LEU A 115 31.47 9.58 0.03
CA LEU A 115 30.81 9.21 1.29
C LEU A 115 29.31 9.02 1.14
N GLN A 116 28.63 9.76 0.27
CA GLN A 116 27.20 9.57 0.00
C GLN A 116 26.88 8.21 -0.61
N LEU A 117 27.81 7.63 -1.37
CA LEU A 117 27.68 6.26 -1.88
C LEU A 117 27.75 5.20 -0.77
N ARG A 118 28.31 5.57 0.39
CA ARG A 118 28.57 4.68 1.53
C ARG A 118 27.60 4.90 2.69
N PHE A 119 27.12 6.13 2.89
CA PHE A 119 26.29 6.53 4.01
C PHE A 119 25.01 7.22 3.55
N ARG A 120 23.88 6.83 4.14
CA ARG A 120 22.56 7.41 3.83
C ARG A 120 22.47 8.87 4.28
N HIS A 121 23.04 9.19 5.44
CA HIS A 121 23.04 10.53 6.00
C HIS A 121 24.46 10.96 6.39
N ILE A 122 24.87 12.13 5.90
CA ILE A 122 26.09 12.82 6.33
C ILE A 122 25.65 14.03 7.16
N ILE A 123 26.16 14.14 8.38
CA ILE A 123 25.70 15.11 9.37
C ILE A 123 26.90 15.91 9.89
N LEU A 124 26.89 17.22 9.70
CA LEU A 124 27.81 18.13 10.40
C LEU A 124 27.42 18.19 11.88
N LEU A 125 28.42 18.05 12.74
CA LEU A 125 28.28 18.16 14.18
C LEU A 125 29.46 18.97 14.71
N TYR A 126 29.36 20.27 14.53
CA TYR A 126 30.35 21.27 14.98
C TYR A 126 29.97 21.82 16.35
N ASP A 127 30.89 22.57 16.94
CA ASP A 127 30.77 23.18 18.24
C ASP A 127 29.56 24.12 18.29
N ALA A 128 28.88 24.14 19.43
CA ALA A 128 27.76 25.04 19.71
C ALA A 128 28.19 26.49 19.99
N ASP A 129 29.46 26.83 19.77
CA ASP A 129 29.95 28.21 19.87
C ASP A 129 29.69 29.01 18.58
N GLU A 130 29.86 30.33 18.63
CA GLU A 130 29.56 31.22 17.50
C GLU A 130 30.33 30.84 16.22
N THR A 131 31.56 30.31 16.37
CA THR A 131 32.37 29.91 15.21
C THR A 131 31.85 28.61 14.61
N GLY A 132 31.58 27.59 15.45
CA GLY A 132 31.08 26.30 14.98
C GLY A 132 29.73 26.41 14.29
N VAL A 133 28.80 27.20 14.85
CA VAL A 133 27.49 27.47 14.22
C VAL A 133 27.67 28.16 12.87
N ARG A 134 28.49 29.21 12.79
CA ARG A 134 28.72 29.95 11.54
C ARG A 134 29.33 29.07 10.45
N GLU A 135 30.36 28.29 10.78
CA GLU A 135 31.00 27.42 9.80
C GLU A 135 30.10 26.24 9.41
N ALA A 136 29.29 25.69 10.32
CA ALA A 136 28.32 24.65 9.98
C ALA A 136 27.30 25.13 8.94
N HIS A 137 26.75 26.34 9.11
CA HIS A 137 25.86 26.96 8.12
C HIS A 137 26.54 27.14 6.76
N LYS A 138 27.74 27.73 6.76
CA LYS A 138 28.52 27.96 5.53
C LYS A 138 28.85 26.67 4.79
N GLN A 139 29.20 25.59 5.50
CA GLN A 139 29.49 24.29 4.90
C GLN A 139 28.22 23.62 4.37
N CYS A 140 27.09 23.71 5.09
CA CYS A 140 25.81 23.21 4.58
C CYS A 140 25.37 23.94 3.31
N GLU A 141 25.56 25.26 3.22
CA GLU A 141 25.31 26.02 1.99
C GLU A 141 26.23 25.59 0.85
N HIS A 142 27.53 25.43 1.14
CA HIS A 142 28.50 24.94 0.15
C HIS A 142 28.19 23.53 -0.36
N LEU A 143 27.60 22.68 0.48
CA LEU A 143 27.33 21.26 0.21
C LEU A 143 25.83 20.98 0.00
N VAL A 144 25.05 21.98 -0.38
CA VAL A 144 23.58 21.87 -0.51
C VAL A 144 23.17 20.78 -1.52
N GLU A 145 23.91 20.63 -2.62
CA GLU A 145 23.66 19.60 -3.64
C GLU A 145 23.81 18.18 -3.07
N TYR A 146 24.64 18.04 -2.03
CA TYR A 146 24.90 16.78 -1.34
C TYR A 146 23.97 16.55 -0.14
N LYS A 147 23.00 17.44 0.11
CA LYS A 147 21.99 17.30 1.18
C LYS A 147 22.62 16.97 2.54
N VAL A 148 23.79 17.54 2.82
CA VAL A 148 24.47 17.37 4.10
C VAL A 148 23.64 18.05 5.19
N LEU A 149 23.34 17.32 6.25
CA LEU A 149 22.53 17.79 7.37
C LEU A 149 23.42 18.48 8.41
N ASN A 150 22.83 19.35 9.22
CA ASN A 150 23.49 19.95 10.38
C ASN A 150 22.72 19.59 11.64
N LEU A 151 23.42 19.03 12.63
CA LEU A 151 22.86 18.75 13.94
C LEU A 151 23.49 19.68 14.99
N SER A 152 22.68 20.55 15.58
CA SER A 152 23.11 21.40 16.69
C SER A 152 22.87 20.71 18.02
N LEU A 153 23.88 20.70 18.89
CA LEU A 153 23.74 20.19 20.25
C LEU A 153 23.09 21.26 21.16
N PRO A 154 22.25 20.86 22.12
CA PRO A 154 21.61 21.77 23.07
C PRO A 154 22.60 22.16 24.21
N LEU A 155 23.71 22.78 23.83
CA LEU A 155 24.81 23.18 24.72
C LEU A 155 24.91 24.71 24.81
N SER A 156 25.46 25.22 25.92
CA SER A 156 25.62 26.67 26.14
C SER A 156 26.65 27.36 25.23
N GLY A 157 27.52 26.60 24.55
CA GLY A 157 28.60 27.13 23.69
C GLY A 157 29.80 27.68 24.48
N THR A 158 29.88 27.40 25.79
CA THR A 158 30.97 27.87 26.64
C THR A 158 32.20 26.95 26.51
N LYS A 159 33.36 27.38 27.03
CA LYS A 159 34.61 26.58 26.95
C LYS A 159 34.53 25.18 27.56
N SER A 160 33.58 24.96 28.47
CA SER A 160 33.33 23.69 29.16
C SER A 160 32.11 22.94 28.62
N GLU A 161 31.39 23.51 27.66
CA GLU A 161 30.13 22.99 27.16
C GLU A 161 29.88 23.49 25.74
N LYS A 162 30.60 22.93 24.76
CA LYS A 162 30.42 23.31 23.36
C LYS A 162 30.47 22.17 22.36
N ASP A 163 31.16 21.08 22.67
CA ASP A 163 31.36 20.00 21.70
C ASP A 163 30.69 18.67 22.13
N ILE A 164 30.68 17.68 21.24
CA ILE A 164 30.05 16.37 21.50
C ILE A 164 30.72 15.62 22.67
N SER A 165 32.01 15.86 22.90
CA SER A 165 32.69 15.25 24.04
C SER A 165 32.22 15.87 25.36
N ASP A 166 31.94 17.18 25.39
CA ASP A 166 31.34 17.86 26.53
C ASP A 166 29.89 17.39 26.75
N PHE A 167 29.11 17.23 25.67
CA PHE A 167 27.74 16.68 25.73
C PHE A 167 27.71 15.32 26.44
N PHE A 168 28.65 14.43 26.12
CA PHE A 168 28.77 13.14 26.80
C PHE A 168 29.35 13.26 28.21
N ALA A 169 30.28 14.19 28.45
CA ALA A 169 30.82 14.44 29.78
C ALA A 169 29.77 14.95 30.79
N LEU A 170 28.73 15.64 30.31
CA LEU A 170 27.58 16.08 31.09
C LEU A 170 26.60 14.95 31.45
N GLY A 171 26.88 13.70 31.07
CA GLY A 171 26.07 12.53 31.42
C GLY A 171 25.07 12.10 30.35
N ASN A 172 24.98 12.82 29.22
CA ASN A 172 24.24 12.33 28.07
C ASN A 172 24.99 11.17 27.41
N GLY A 173 24.28 10.31 26.68
CA GLY A 173 24.86 9.18 25.97
C GLY A 173 24.28 9.01 24.57
N ALA A 174 24.40 7.79 24.05
CA ALA A 174 23.94 7.46 22.71
C ALA A 174 22.41 7.55 22.57
N LYS A 175 21.65 7.41 23.66
CA LYS A 175 20.19 7.49 23.65
C LYS A 175 19.74 8.93 23.39
N GLU A 176 20.29 9.87 24.15
CA GLU A 176 19.97 11.30 24.06
C GLU A 176 20.38 11.86 22.70
N LEU A 177 21.54 11.45 22.16
CA LEU A 177 21.94 11.82 20.80
C LEU A 177 20.97 11.26 19.73
N LYS A 178 20.46 10.03 19.92
CA LYS A 178 19.43 9.46 19.03
C LYS A 178 18.09 10.20 19.13
N GLU A 179 17.72 10.70 20.30
CA GLU A 179 16.52 11.53 20.47
C GLU A 179 16.66 12.86 19.71
N LEU A 180 17.84 13.50 19.74
CA LEU A 180 18.12 14.68 18.93
C LEU A 180 18.04 14.39 17.42
N LEU A 181 18.60 13.27 16.97
CA LEU A 181 18.48 12.81 15.58
C LEU A 181 17.03 12.55 15.19
N ALA A 182 16.26 11.87 16.05
CA ALA A 182 14.85 11.59 15.81
C ALA A 182 14.04 12.89 15.65
N LYS A 183 14.33 13.90 16.48
CA LYS A 183 13.72 15.23 16.35
C LYS A 183 14.09 15.88 15.01
N MET A 184 15.38 15.93 14.67
CA MET A 184 15.86 16.47 13.39
C MET A 184 15.18 15.78 12.19
N PHE A 185 15.06 14.44 12.21
CA PHE A 185 14.37 13.70 11.16
C PHE A 185 12.86 13.92 11.15
N SER A 186 12.22 14.08 12.31
CA SER A 186 10.80 14.44 12.39
C SER A 186 10.54 15.80 11.76
N ASP A 187 11.44 16.77 11.97
CA ASP A 187 11.35 18.09 11.36
C ASP A 187 11.56 18.01 9.83
N LEU A 188 12.58 17.24 9.41
CA LEU A 188 12.89 16.99 7.99
C LEU A 188 11.76 16.28 7.25
N TYR A 189 11.07 15.35 7.90
CA TYR A 189 9.99 14.54 7.34
C TYR A 189 8.60 14.95 7.84
N SER A 190 8.45 16.20 8.29
CA SER A 190 7.22 16.72 8.90
C SER A 190 5.98 16.49 8.04
N GLN A 191 6.03 16.77 6.74
CA GLN A 191 4.93 16.51 5.81
C GLN A 191 4.56 15.02 5.74
N THR A 192 5.56 14.13 5.68
CA THR A 192 5.34 12.68 5.69
C THR A 192 4.72 12.22 7.00
N MET A 193 5.21 12.73 8.14
CA MET A 193 4.64 12.40 9.46
C MET A 193 3.20 12.88 9.61
N MET A 194 2.85 14.04 9.05
CA MET A 194 1.46 14.52 9.02
C MET A 194 0.55 13.57 8.23
N MET A 195 0.99 13.10 7.06
CA MET A 195 0.23 12.12 6.28
C MET A 195 0.09 10.78 7.00
N LEU A 196 1.17 10.27 7.61
CA LEU A 196 1.12 8.99 8.34
C LEU A 196 0.14 9.02 9.50
N ARG A 197 0.11 10.12 10.28
CA ARG A 197 -0.88 10.28 11.37
C ARG A 197 -2.32 10.25 10.87
N SER A 198 -2.59 10.68 9.63
CA SER A 198 -3.94 10.58 9.04
C SER A 198 -4.30 9.18 8.55
N CYS A 199 -3.32 8.28 8.45
CA CYS A 199 -3.50 6.90 8.01
C CYS A 199 -3.50 5.89 9.17
N GLU A 200 -3.11 6.31 10.37
CA GLU A 200 -3.12 5.46 11.57
C GLU A 200 -4.56 5.16 11.97
N ILE A 201 -4.88 3.88 12.13
CA ILE A 201 -6.19 3.44 12.58
C ILE A 201 -6.31 3.70 14.08
N ASP A 202 -7.30 4.50 14.45
CA ASP A 202 -7.70 4.67 15.84
C ASP A 202 -8.47 3.42 16.30
N TYR A 203 -7.81 2.57 17.07
CA TYR A 203 -8.40 1.33 17.58
C TYR A 203 -9.57 1.59 18.53
N GLU A 204 -9.52 2.69 19.30
CA GLU A 204 -10.55 3.04 20.28
C GLU A 204 -11.79 3.66 19.60
N ASN A 205 -11.65 4.09 18.35
CA ASN A 205 -12.74 4.65 17.54
C ASN A 205 -12.82 3.93 16.17
N PRO A 206 -13.33 2.67 16.14
CA PRO A 206 -13.38 1.89 14.93
C PRO A 206 -14.29 2.54 13.87
N PRO A 207 -13.96 2.40 12.57
CA PRO A 207 -14.78 2.97 11.49
C PRO A 207 -16.16 2.31 11.43
N ASP A 208 -17.13 3.04 10.88
CA ASP A 208 -18.46 2.50 10.58
C ASP A 208 -18.36 1.29 9.64
N ILE A 209 -19.14 0.25 9.93
CA ILE A 209 -19.19 -0.95 9.07
C ILE A 209 -19.84 -0.56 7.73
N SER A 210 -19.14 -0.82 6.62
CA SER A 210 -19.66 -0.56 5.28
C SER A 210 -21.02 -1.24 5.08
N LYS A 211 -22.04 -0.46 4.72
CA LYS A 211 -23.42 -0.96 4.61
C LYS A 211 -23.61 -1.74 3.32
N SER A 212 -24.42 -2.78 3.37
CA SER A 212 -24.82 -3.51 2.17
C SER A 212 -25.78 -2.67 1.32
N VAL A 213 -25.48 -2.56 0.03
CA VAL A 213 -26.32 -1.93 -0.99
C VAL A 213 -27.05 -2.99 -1.82
N VAL A 214 -26.36 -4.10 -2.10
CA VAL A 214 -26.90 -5.26 -2.82
C VAL A 214 -26.60 -6.53 -2.01
N ALA A 215 -27.63 -7.31 -1.71
CA ALA A 215 -27.50 -8.58 -0.99
C ALA A 215 -28.44 -9.66 -1.56
N VAL A 216 -28.19 -10.90 -1.16
CA VAL A 216 -29.10 -12.05 -1.38
C VAL A 216 -29.13 -12.90 -0.13
N ASN A 217 -30.31 -13.13 0.44
CA ASN A 217 -30.48 -13.89 1.69
C ASN A 217 -29.56 -13.39 2.81
N GLY A 218 -29.41 -12.07 2.93
CA GLY A 218 -28.50 -11.42 3.88
C GLY A 218 -27.00 -11.52 3.57
N VAL A 219 -26.58 -12.20 2.51
CA VAL A 219 -25.17 -12.22 2.06
C VAL A 219 -24.88 -10.94 1.28
N PRO A 220 -23.98 -10.06 1.74
CA PRO A 220 -23.66 -8.82 1.04
C PRO A 220 -22.85 -9.10 -0.23
N LEU A 221 -23.39 -8.70 -1.38
CA LEU A 221 -22.72 -8.80 -2.68
C LEU A 221 -22.03 -7.48 -3.08
N GLY A 222 -22.70 -6.37 -2.80
CA GLY A 222 -22.18 -5.02 -2.98
C GLY A 222 -22.36 -4.24 -1.69
N THR A 223 -21.27 -3.70 -1.16
CA THR A 223 -21.26 -2.81 0.01
C THR A 223 -20.78 -1.43 -0.40
N GLN A 224 -21.05 -0.43 0.42
CA GLN A 224 -20.37 0.85 0.31
C GLN A 224 -18.84 0.67 0.40
N ASP A 225 -18.08 1.62 -0.15
CA ASP A 225 -16.62 1.59 -0.22
C ASP A 225 -16.02 0.46 -1.08
N ASN A 226 -16.84 -0.26 -1.84
CA ASN A 226 -16.42 -1.46 -2.56
C ASN A 226 -16.97 -1.52 -3.98
N LEU A 227 -16.31 -2.35 -4.80
CA LEU A 227 -16.76 -2.70 -6.13
C LEU A 227 -17.65 -3.95 -6.08
N PHE A 228 -18.65 -3.99 -6.95
CA PHE A 228 -19.48 -5.16 -7.20
C PHE A 228 -19.47 -5.47 -8.69
N CYS A 229 -19.14 -6.69 -9.10
CA CYS A 229 -19.06 -7.02 -10.52
C CYS A 229 -20.26 -7.86 -10.97
N ILE A 230 -20.82 -7.49 -12.13
CA ILE A 230 -21.79 -8.31 -12.84
C ILE A 230 -21.16 -8.71 -14.17
N THR A 231 -21.04 -10.01 -14.40
CA THR A 231 -20.48 -10.57 -15.63
C THR A 231 -21.44 -11.54 -16.30
N GLY A 232 -21.18 -11.87 -17.57
CA GLY A 232 -22.05 -12.74 -18.34
C GLY A 232 -21.83 -12.62 -19.84
N GLY A 233 -22.33 -13.61 -20.60
CA GLY A 233 -22.28 -13.62 -22.06
C GLY A 233 -23.18 -12.56 -22.71
N GLU A 234 -23.02 -12.34 -24.02
CA GLU A 234 -23.92 -11.49 -24.79
C GLU A 234 -25.35 -12.05 -24.79
N GLY A 235 -26.37 -11.19 -24.78
CA GLY A 235 -27.78 -11.63 -24.83
C GLY A 235 -28.31 -12.36 -23.59
N THR A 236 -27.54 -12.45 -22.51
CA THR A 236 -27.94 -13.10 -21.23
C THR A 236 -28.85 -12.23 -20.35
N GLY A 237 -29.06 -10.96 -20.69
CA GLY A 237 -29.95 -10.06 -19.95
C GLY A 237 -29.28 -9.18 -18.88
N LYS A 238 -27.94 -9.07 -18.88
CA LYS A 238 -27.17 -8.23 -17.93
C LYS A 238 -27.75 -6.84 -17.70
N SER A 239 -27.96 -6.06 -18.76
CA SER A 239 -28.46 -4.69 -18.63
C SER A 239 -29.89 -4.61 -18.10
N ASN A 240 -30.70 -5.66 -18.28
CA ASN A 240 -32.02 -5.75 -17.64
C ASN A 240 -31.89 -6.07 -16.14
N TYR A 241 -30.90 -6.88 -15.77
CA TYR A 241 -30.58 -7.18 -14.38
C TYR A 241 -30.05 -5.96 -13.64
N VAL A 242 -29.17 -5.18 -14.30
CA VAL A 242 -28.75 -3.84 -13.86
C VAL A 242 -29.95 -2.92 -13.66
N GLY A 243 -30.89 -2.88 -14.62
CA GLY A 243 -32.13 -2.10 -14.48
C GLY A 243 -32.97 -2.51 -13.27
N ALA A 244 -32.99 -3.79 -12.91
CA ALA A 244 -33.68 -4.26 -11.71
C ALA A 244 -33.00 -3.78 -10.41
N ILE A 245 -31.66 -3.74 -10.37
CA ILE A 245 -30.90 -3.16 -9.26
C ILE A 245 -31.18 -1.67 -9.14
N LEU A 246 -31.09 -0.94 -10.25
CA LEU A 246 -31.39 0.49 -10.30
C LEU A 246 -32.81 0.76 -9.78
N ALA A 247 -33.81 0.00 -10.21
CA ALA A 247 -35.19 0.15 -9.75
C ALA A 247 -35.31 0.06 -8.21
N GLY A 248 -34.62 -0.92 -7.59
CA GLY A 248 -34.59 -1.06 -6.13
C GLY A 248 -33.93 0.11 -5.40
N ALA A 249 -33.05 0.85 -6.07
CA ALA A 249 -32.34 2.01 -5.54
C ALA A 249 -33.10 3.35 -5.71
N LEU A 250 -34.23 3.38 -6.43
CA LEU A 250 -34.98 4.63 -6.69
C LEU A 250 -36.05 4.95 -5.65
N GLY A 251 -36.50 3.97 -4.87
CA GLY A 251 -37.61 4.13 -3.92
C GLY A 251 -37.16 4.49 -2.50
N GLU A 252 -38.06 5.09 -1.71
CA GLU A 252 -37.85 5.32 -0.28
C GLU A 252 -37.91 4.03 0.55
N LYS A 253 -38.69 3.05 0.07
CA LYS A 253 -38.88 1.74 0.70
C LYS A 253 -38.28 0.65 -0.16
N ARG A 254 -37.82 -0.42 0.49
CA ARG A 254 -37.26 -1.59 -0.18
C ARG A 254 -38.32 -2.21 -1.09
N LEU A 255 -37.98 -2.43 -2.35
CA LEU A 255 -38.85 -3.17 -3.28
C LEU A 255 -38.86 -4.67 -2.94
N PRO A 256 -39.97 -5.38 -3.22
CA PRO A 256 -40.00 -6.84 -3.19
C PRO A 256 -38.97 -7.45 -4.13
N ILE A 257 -38.41 -8.60 -3.75
CA ILE A 257 -37.33 -9.26 -4.50
C ILE A 257 -37.75 -9.65 -5.93
N GLU A 258 -39.04 -9.85 -6.16
CA GLU A 258 -39.61 -10.19 -7.46
C GLU A 258 -39.38 -9.06 -8.48
N ASN A 259 -39.40 -7.81 -8.01
CA ASN A 259 -39.19 -6.62 -8.84
C ASN A 259 -37.70 -6.34 -9.10
N THR A 260 -36.83 -6.83 -8.22
CA THR A 260 -35.36 -6.70 -8.28
C THR A 260 -34.67 -8.00 -8.71
N LEU A 261 -35.42 -8.92 -9.32
CA LEU A 261 -34.92 -10.19 -9.90
C LEU A 261 -34.17 -11.09 -8.90
N GLY A 262 -34.62 -11.11 -7.64
CA GLY A 262 -34.08 -11.94 -6.57
C GLY A 262 -33.09 -11.23 -5.65
N LEU A 263 -32.79 -9.95 -5.89
CA LEU A 263 -31.83 -9.19 -5.08
C LEU A 263 -32.51 -8.36 -3.98
N GLU A 264 -31.91 -8.34 -2.80
CA GLU A 264 -32.23 -7.37 -1.77
C GLU A 264 -31.46 -6.07 -2.05
N ILE A 265 -32.17 -5.04 -2.50
CA ILE A 265 -31.58 -3.71 -2.76
C ILE A 265 -31.93 -2.76 -1.62
N THR A 266 -30.92 -2.06 -1.12
CA THR A 266 -31.13 -1.01 -0.11
C THR A 266 -31.81 0.19 -0.76
N ALA A 267 -32.94 0.60 -0.16
CA ALA A 267 -33.73 1.75 -0.60
C ALA A 267 -32.99 3.08 -0.37
N ASN A 268 -33.41 4.12 -1.07
CA ASN A 268 -32.80 5.45 -1.05
C ASN A 268 -33.77 6.52 -0.50
N PRO A 269 -34.15 6.46 0.80
CA PRO A 269 -35.07 7.42 1.41
C PRO A 269 -34.49 8.85 1.52
N LYS A 270 -33.17 9.00 1.35
CA LYS A 270 -32.49 10.29 1.42
C LYS A 270 -32.37 10.99 0.07
N GLY A 271 -32.79 10.34 -1.03
CA GLY A 271 -32.66 10.90 -2.37
C GLY A 271 -31.22 11.17 -2.79
N LEU A 272 -30.26 10.35 -2.34
CA LEU A 272 -28.86 10.47 -2.76
C LEU A 272 -28.71 10.10 -4.24
N ALA A 273 -27.63 10.53 -4.90
CA ALA A 273 -27.47 10.31 -6.33
C ALA A 273 -27.44 8.82 -6.72
N VAL A 274 -28.17 8.45 -7.76
CA VAL A 274 -28.10 7.13 -8.42
C VAL A 274 -27.58 7.36 -9.83
N LEU A 275 -26.36 6.89 -10.11
CA LEU A 275 -25.64 7.19 -11.34
C LEU A 275 -25.51 5.94 -12.19
N HIS A 276 -25.93 6.01 -13.46
CA HIS A 276 -25.81 4.92 -14.41
C HIS A 276 -25.10 5.41 -15.67
N TYR A 277 -23.89 4.91 -15.90
CA TYR A 277 -23.06 5.23 -17.05
C TYR A 277 -23.06 4.05 -18.02
N ASP A 278 -23.74 4.20 -19.16
CA ASP A 278 -23.81 3.17 -20.20
C ASP A 278 -22.84 3.50 -21.33
N THR A 279 -21.86 2.62 -21.54
CA THR A 279 -20.83 2.79 -22.58
C THR A 279 -21.02 1.90 -23.80
N GLU A 280 -22.00 0.99 -23.79
CA GLU A 280 -22.13 -0.08 -24.78
C GLU A 280 -23.38 0.07 -25.66
N GLN A 281 -24.51 0.50 -25.09
CA GLN A 281 -25.80 0.51 -25.77
C GLN A 281 -26.05 1.82 -26.50
N SER A 282 -26.93 1.79 -27.50
CA SER A 282 -27.41 3.00 -28.17
C SER A 282 -28.33 3.83 -27.25
N GLU A 283 -28.43 5.13 -27.53
CA GLU A 283 -29.28 6.07 -26.78
C GLU A 283 -30.75 5.59 -26.71
N ALA A 284 -31.31 5.11 -27.83
CA ALA A 284 -32.68 4.60 -27.87
C ALA A 284 -32.88 3.36 -26.99
N GLN A 285 -31.88 2.48 -26.92
CA GLN A 285 -31.92 1.27 -26.12
C GLN A 285 -31.79 1.60 -24.62
N LEU A 286 -30.91 2.56 -24.27
CA LEU A 286 -30.78 3.08 -22.91
C LEU A 286 -32.09 3.73 -22.44
N HIS A 287 -32.71 4.58 -23.26
CA HIS A 287 -34.01 5.19 -22.96
C HIS A 287 -35.11 4.14 -22.72
N LYS A 288 -35.18 3.10 -23.57
CA LYS A 288 -36.13 1.99 -23.39
C LYS A 288 -35.89 1.23 -22.08
N ASN A 289 -34.64 0.97 -21.72
CA ASN A 289 -34.28 0.27 -20.49
C ASN A 289 -34.53 1.12 -19.24
N LEU A 290 -34.31 2.43 -19.31
CA LEU A 290 -34.67 3.37 -18.26
C LEU A 290 -36.18 3.37 -18.03
N GLY A 291 -36.99 3.40 -19.09
CA GLY A 291 -38.45 3.29 -18.98
C GLY A 291 -38.89 2.02 -18.25
N LYS A 292 -38.28 0.87 -18.56
CA LYS A 292 -38.55 -0.41 -17.84
C LYS A 292 -38.13 -0.34 -16.36
N THR A 293 -37.01 0.30 -16.07
CA THR A 293 -36.50 0.51 -14.71
C THR A 293 -37.50 1.33 -13.88
N LEU A 294 -38.03 2.42 -14.45
CA LEU A 294 -39.05 3.24 -13.79
C LEU A 294 -40.34 2.46 -13.55
N ARG A 295 -40.82 1.69 -14.55
CA ARG A 295 -42.01 0.83 -14.40
C ARG A 295 -41.83 -0.16 -13.25
N ARG A 296 -40.67 -0.82 -13.14
CA ARG A 296 -40.34 -1.72 -12.00
C ARG A 296 -40.35 -1.02 -10.66
N ALA A 297 -39.88 0.22 -10.61
CA ALA A 297 -39.90 1.06 -9.42
C ALA A 297 -41.27 1.68 -9.13
N SER A 298 -42.29 1.42 -9.96
CA SER A 298 -43.61 2.07 -9.91
C SER A 298 -43.53 3.61 -10.01
N LEU A 299 -42.59 4.11 -10.80
CA LEU A 299 -42.37 5.53 -11.07
C LEU A 299 -42.82 5.91 -12.48
N THR A 300 -43.43 7.08 -12.61
CA THR A 300 -43.88 7.64 -13.89
C THR A 300 -42.92 8.66 -14.50
N ALA A 301 -41.94 9.12 -13.72
CA ALA A 301 -40.93 10.09 -14.14
C ALA A 301 -39.58 9.74 -13.49
N VAL A 302 -38.49 10.18 -14.13
CA VAL A 302 -37.13 10.01 -13.60
C VAL A 302 -36.97 10.93 -12.38
N PRO A 303 -36.62 10.41 -11.19
CA PRO A 303 -36.32 11.24 -10.03
C PRO A 303 -35.12 12.16 -10.29
N GLU A 304 -35.09 13.34 -9.68
CA GLU A 304 -34.01 14.34 -9.88
C GLU A 304 -32.62 13.81 -9.50
N PHE A 305 -32.56 12.88 -8.55
CA PHE A 305 -31.31 12.24 -8.12
C PHE A 305 -30.88 11.06 -9.01
N CYS A 306 -31.68 10.65 -10.00
CA CYS A 306 -31.37 9.54 -10.90
C CYS A 306 -30.80 10.05 -12.24
N HIS A 307 -29.55 9.69 -12.54
CA HIS A 307 -28.84 10.12 -13.75
C HIS A 307 -28.43 8.91 -14.58
N SER A 308 -29.16 8.62 -15.66
CA SER A 308 -28.81 7.59 -16.63
C SER A 308 -28.20 8.24 -17.88
N LEU A 309 -26.91 8.00 -18.10
CA LEU A 309 -26.06 8.76 -19.01
C LEU A 309 -25.52 7.86 -20.13
N TYR A 310 -25.72 8.31 -21.38
CA TYR A 310 -25.21 7.64 -22.58
C TYR A 310 -23.78 8.12 -22.89
N LEU A 311 -22.82 7.21 -22.81
CA LEU A 311 -21.38 7.49 -22.98
C LEU A 311 -20.78 6.75 -24.18
N ALA A 312 -21.54 5.91 -24.88
CA ALA A 312 -21.02 5.06 -25.96
C ALA A 312 -20.41 5.87 -27.12
N SER A 313 -20.90 7.08 -27.39
CA SER A 313 -20.35 7.96 -28.45
C SER A 313 -19.04 8.67 -28.07
N LEU A 314 -18.65 8.66 -26.79
CA LEU A 314 -17.49 9.39 -26.31
C LEU A 314 -16.21 8.57 -26.44
N SER A 315 -15.07 9.26 -26.53
CA SER A 315 -13.76 8.61 -26.48
C SER A 315 -13.52 7.99 -25.10
N ARG A 316 -12.75 6.89 -25.03
CA ARG A 316 -12.42 6.20 -23.76
C ARG A 316 -11.82 7.14 -22.71
N LYS A 317 -10.96 8.07 -23.14
CA LYS A 317 -10.35 9.09 -22.29
C LYS A 317 -11.40 10.04 -21.70
N ASP A 318 -12.37 10.45 -22.52
CA ASP A 318 -13.44 11.36 -22.08
C ASP A 318 -14.44 10.66 -21.17
N ARG A 319 -14.73 9.37 -21.39
CA ARG A 319 -15.63 8.57 -20.52
C ARG A 319 -15.18 8.59 -19.07
N LEU A 320 -13.92 8.22 -18.78
CA LEU A 320 -13.42 8.21 -17.39
C LEU A 320 -13.38 9.61 -16.78
N LYS A 321 -12.98 10.62 -17.56
CA LYS A 321 -12.99 12.01 -17.09
C LYS A 321 -14.42 12.42 -16.68
N LEU A 322 -15.40 12.16 -17.53
CA LEU A 322 -16.80 12.54 -17.30
C LEU A 322 -17.39 11.79 -16.10
N ILE A 323 -17.08 10.50 -15.93
CA ILE A 323 -17.50 9.73 -14.75
C ILE A 323 -16.98 10.41 -13.47
N ARG A 324 -15.68 10.74 -13.40
CA ARG A 324 -15.09 11.37 -12.20
C ARG A 324 -15.69 12.74 -11.88
N GLU A 325 -15.77 13.61 -12.89
CA GLU A 325 -16.28 14.97 -12.72
C GLU A 325 -17.78 14.99 -12.39
N SER A 326 -18.57 14.09 -13.00
CA SER A 326 -20.01 14.00 -12.71
C SER A 326 -20.30 13.36 -11.35
N MET A 327 -19.52 12.37 -10.91
CA MET A 327 -19.64 11.82 -9.55
C MET A 327 -19.42 12.92 -8.50
N ASP A 328 -18.38 13.73 -8.65
CA ASP A 328 -18.09 14.86 -7.75
C ASP A 328 -19.25 15.88 -7.72
N LEU A 329 -19.72 16.28 -8.91
CA LEU A 329 -20.84 17.19 -9.04
C LEU A 329 -22.13 16.66 -8.37
N PHE A 330 -22.48 15.40 -8.62
CA PHE A 330 -23.73 14.81 -8.12
C PHE A 330 -23.64 14.44 -6.63
N HIS A 331 -22.46 14.10 -6.13
CA HIS A 331 -22.22 13.96 -4.70
C HIS A 331 -22.60 15.25 -3.96
N HIS A 332 -22.09 16.40 -4.42
CA HIS A 332 -22.39 17.69 -3.80
C HIS A 332 -23.84 18.14 -4.01
N ARG A 333 -24.42 17.85 -5.18
CA ARG A 333 -25.81 18.24 -5.49
C ARG A 333 -26.84 17.50 -4.64
N HIS A 334 -26.64 16.20 -4.41
CA HIS A 334 -27.62 15.33 -3.75
C HIS A 334 -27.22 14.90 -2.33
N GLY A 335 -26.14 15.49 -1.78
CA GLY A 335 -25.66 15.19 -0.42
C GLY A 335 -25.05 13.79 -0.26
N GLY A 336 -24.65 13.14 -1.35
CA GLY A 336 -24.09 11.80 -1.38
C GLY A 336 -24.41 11.02 -2.66
N ILE A 337 -23.81 9.84 -2.80
CA ILE A 337 -24.08 8.91 -3.91
C ILE A 337 -24.55 7.57 -3.32
N HIS A 338 -25.78 7.17 -3.65
CA HIS A 338 -26.34 5.89 -3.20
C HIS A 338 -25.72 4.70 -3.92
N LEU A 339 -25.61 4.81 -5.24
CA LEU A 339 -25.19 3.72 -6.12
C LEU A 339 -24.62 4.29 -7.42
N VAL A 340 -23.55 3.67 -7.90
CA VAL A 340 -23.02 3.90 -9.25
C VAL A 340 -23.02 2.61 -10.04
N VAL A 341 -23.41 2.68 -11.31
CA VAL A 341 -23.29 1.59 -12.27
C VAL A 341 -22.49 2.06 -13.47
N ILE A 342 -21.50 1.26 -13.86
CA ILE A 342 -20.73 1.42 -15.09
C ILE A 342 -21.04 0.19 -15.97
N ASP A 343 -21.96 0.35 -16.92
CA ASP A 343 -22.32 -0.70 -17.88
C ASP A 343 -21.33 -0.69 -19.06
N GLY A 344 -20.30 -1.53 -18.94
CA GLY A 344 -19.18 -1.64 -19.88
C GLY A 344 -17.84 -1.08 -19.34
N ILE A 345 -17.34 -1.61 -18.23
CA ILE A 345 -16.07 -1.12 -17.65
C ILE A 345 -14.86 -1.31 -18.59
N ALA A 346 -14.83 -2.38 -19.40
CA ALA A 346 -13.74 -2.63 -20.36
C ALA A 346 -13.61 -1.51 -21.41
N ASP A 347 -14.67 -0.74 -21.59
CA ASP A 347 -14.80 0.33 -22.55
C ASP A 347 -14.23 1.67 -22.04
N LEU A 348 -13.70 1.68 -20.81
CA LEU A 348 -12.92 2.78 -20.23
C LEU A 348 -11.41 2.68 -20.54
N ILE A 349 -10.93 1.50 -20.95
CA ILE A 349 -9.51 1.22 -21.22
C ILE A 349 -9.29 0.77 -22.66
N ARG A 350 -8.07 0.91 -23.17
CA ARG A 350 -7.73 0.62 -24.57
C ARG A 350 -7.90 -0.86 -24.89
N SER A 351 -7.49 -1.71 -23.96
CA SER A 351 -7.51 -3.15 -24.08
C SER A 351 -7.77 -3.75 -22.70
N ALA A 352 -8.75 -4.66 -22.62
CA ALA A 352 -9.00 -5.46 -21.42
C ALA A 352 -7.81 -6.34 -21.01
N ASN A 353 -6.82 -6.52 -21.89
CA ASN A 353 -5.61 -7.30 -21.65
C ASN A 353 -4.38 -6.43 -21.35
N ASP A 354 -4.52 -5.11 -21.25
CA ASP A 354 -3.44 -4.25 -20.78
C ASP A 354 -3.42 -4.27 -19.25
N GLU A 355 -2.37 -4.86 -18.66
CA GLU A 355 -2.25 -5.02 -17.20
C GLU A 355 -2.18 -3.66 -16.50
N THR A 356 -1.42 -2.72 -17.06
CA THR A 356 -1.19 -1.41 -16.43
C THR A 356 -2.47 -0.58 -16.43
N GLU A 357 -3.18 -0.52 -17.58
CA GLU A 357 -4.45 0.19 -17.64
C GLU A 357 -5.54 -0.49 -16.79
N SER A 358 -5.55 -1.83 -16.74
CA SER A 358 -6.50 -2.62 -15.93
C SER A 358 -6.33 -2.38 -14.43
N ILE A 359 -5.09 -2.39 -13.94
CA ILE A 359 -4.79 -2.07 -12.53
C ILE A 359 -5.20 -0.63 -12.24
N ALA A 360 -4.80 0.33 -13.09
CA ALA A 360 -5.09 1.74 -12.88
C ALA A 360 -6.59 2.05 -12.83
N ILE A 361 -7.40 1.46 -13.72
CA ILE A 361 -8.85 1.72 -13.73
C ILE A 361 -9.54 1.09 -12.51
N VAL A 362 -9.20 -0.13 -12.13
CA VAL A 362 -9.83 -0.81 -10.99
C VAL A 362 -9.43 -0.13 -9.68
N ASP A 363 -8.16 0.27 -9.51
CA ASP A 363 -7.73 1.02 -8.32
C ASP A 363 -8.39 2.41 -8.25
N GLU A 364 -8.54 3.12 -9.37
CA GLU A 364 -9.23 4.41 -9.38
C GLU A 364 -10.70 4.25 -9.01
N LEU A 365 -11.42 3.26 -9.55
CA LEU A 365 -12.81 3.00 -9.19
C LEU A 365 -12.95 2.57 -7.72
N TYR A 366 -12.04 1.72 -7.22
CA TYR A 366 -12.03 1.31 -5.80
C TYR A 366 -11.80 2.53 -4.89
N ARG A 367 -10.88 3.42 -5.26
CA ARG A 367 -10.65 4.70 -4.56
C ARG A 367 -11.89 5.60 -4.56
N LEU A 368 -12.57 5.74 -5.71
CA LEU A 368 -13.80 6.53 -5.82
C LEU A 368 -14.95 5.92 -5.00
N ALA A 369 -15.08 4.59 -4.96
CA ALA A 369 -16.07 3.90 -4.13
C ALA A 369 -15.89 4.27 -2.65
N GLY A 370 -14.64 4.26 -2.16
CA GLY A 370 -14.30 4.65 -0.79
C GLY A 370 -14.47 6.15 -0.49
N ILE A 371 -14.07 7.02 -1.41
CA ILE A 371 -14.21 8.48 -1.22
C ILE A 371 -15.68 8.89 -1.10
N TYR A 372 -16.53 8.34 -1.98
CA TYR A 372 -17.94 8.69 -2.01
C TYR A 372 -18.82 7.79 -1.15
N ASN A 373 -18.22 6.86 -0.40
CA ASN A 373 -18.91 5.88 0.45
C ASN A 373 -20.10 5.22 -0.26
N THR A 374 -19.82 4.70 -1.46
CA THR A 374 -20.82 4.17 -2.39
C THR A 374 -20.43 2.81 -2.94
N CYS A 375 -21.40 2.05 -3.43
CA CYS A 375 -21.14 0.81 -4.17
C CYS A 375 -21.01 1.16 -5.66
N ILE A 376 -19.91 0.76 -6.30
CA ILE A 376 -19.75 0.89 -7.76
C ILE A 376 -19.93 -0.48 -8.40
N ILE A 377 -20.97 -0.60 -9.23
CA ILE A 377 -21.24 -1.81 -10.00
C ILE A 377 -20.51 -1.73 -11.34
N CYS A 378 -19.63 -2.68 -11.59
CA CYS A 378 -18.87 -2.80 -12.83
C CYS A 378 -19.42 -3.95 -13.67
N VAL A 379 -19.99 -3.64 -14.84
CA VAL A 379 -20.48 -4.67 -15.76
C VAL A 379 -19.38 -5.02 -16.77
N LEU A 380 -19.11 -6.32 -16.92
CA LEU A 380 -18.05 -6.84 -17.80
C LEU A 380 -18.53 -8.10 -18.55
N HIS A 381 -18.29 -8.18 -19.85
CA HIS A 381 -18.55 -9.42 -20.60
C HIS A 381 -17.53 -10.53 -20.30
N PHE A 382 -17.88 -11.79 -20.58
CA PHE A 382 -16.90 -12.88 -20.60
C PHE A 382 -15.90 -12.76 -21.75
N VAL A 383 -14.79 -13.51 -21.65
CA VAL A 383 -13.97 -13.82 -22.83
C VAL A 383 -14.85 -14.57 -23.84
N PRO A 384 -14.76 -14.28 -25.15
CA PRO A 384 -15.46 -15.07 -26.17
C PRO A 384 -15.17 -16.57 -25.98
N ASN A 385 -16.22 -17.39 -25.88
CA ASN A 385 -16.16 -18.84 -25.66
C ASN A 385 -15.54 -19.32 -24.33
N GLY A 386 -15.44 -18.46 -23.32
CA GLY A 386 -14.93 -18.80 -21.99
C GLY A 386 -15.90 -18.47 -20.86
N ILE A 387 -15.73 -19.14 -19.71
CA ILE A 387 -16.47 -18.88 -18.45
C ILE A 387 -15.68 -17.90 -17.54
N LYS A 388 -14.48 -17.49 -17.97
CA LYS A 388 -13.63 -16.56 -17.20
C LYS A 388 -13.95 -15.10 -17.52
N LEU A 389 -13.85 -14.24 -16.50
CA LEU A 389 -13.94 -12.79 -16.68
C LEU A 389 -12.89 -12.32 -17.71
N ARG A 390 -13.25 -11.30 -18.48
CA ARG A 390 -12.47 -10.89 -19.64
C ARG A 390 -11.18 -10.16 -19.25
N GLY A 391 -10.05 -10.72 -19.67
CA GLY A 391 -8.74 -10.07 -19.65
C GLY A 391 -8.18 -9.80 -18.25
N HIS A 392 -7.12 -8.98 -18.20
CA HIS A 392 -6.50 -8.55 -16.95
C HIS A 392 -7.44 -7.70 -16.10
N ILE A 393 -8.33 -6.91 -16.71
CA ILE A 393 -9.38 -6.20 -15.97
C ILE A 393 -10.32 -7.15 -15.22
N GLY A 394 -10.64 -8.30 -15.81
CA GLY A 394 -11.41 -9.36 -15.15
C GLY A 394 -10.69 -9.91 -13.92
N SER A 395 -9.39 -10.17 -14.03
CA SER A 395 -8.55 -10.63 -12.90
C SER A 395 -8.44 -9.58 -11.80
N GLU A 396 -8.30 -8.30 -12.14
CA GLU A 396 -8.23 -7.20 -11.15
C GLU A 396 -9.58 -6.98 -10.45
N LEU A 397 -10.70 -7.05 -11.17
CA LEU A 397 -12.03 -7.06 -10.56
C LEU A 397 -12.23 -8.27 -9.65
N GLN A 398 -11.74 -9.44 -10.06
CA GLN A 398 -11.74 -10.61 -9.20
C GLN A 398 -11.02 -10.34 -7.88
N ARG A 399 -9.87 -9.67 -7.89
CA ARG A 399 -9.12 -9.35 -6.67
C ARG A 399 -9.81 -8.33 -5.78
N LYS A 400 -10.36 -7.25 -6.36
CA LYS A 400 -10.83 -6.05 -5.62
C LYS A 400 -12.33 -6.02 -5.32
N ALA A 401 -13.17 -6.68 -6.11
CA ALA A 401 -14.61 -6.66 -5.90
C ALA A 401 -15.03 -7.44 -4.64
N ALA A 402 -16.00 -6.90 -3.91
CA ALA A 402 -16.59 -7.57 -2.74
C ALA A 402 -17.46 -8.76 -3.15
N GLY A 403 -18.08 -8.70 -4.32
CA GLY A 403 -18.88 -9.78 -4.89
C GLY A 403 -18.86 -9.78 -6.41
N ILE A 404 -19.09 -10.95 -6.99
CA ILE A 404 -19.18 -11.14 -8.44
C ILE A 404 -20.36 -12.04 -8.75
N LEU A 405 -21.30 -11.55 -9.55
CA LEU A 405 -22.38 -12.36 -10.12
C LEU A 405 -22.10 -12.65 -11.59
N SER A 406 -22.29 -13.90 -11.98
CA SER A 406 -22.35 -14.35 -13.37
C SER A 406 -23.80 -14.49 -13.80
N ILE A 407 -24.13 -13.99 -14.99
CA ILE A 407 -25.42 -14.17 -15.65
C ILE A 407 -25.19 -15.00 -16.90
N GLU A 408 -25.77 -16.19 -16.91
CA GLU A 408 -25.63 -17.19 -17.97
C GLU A 408 -27.01 -17.56 -18.52
N LYS A 409 -27.04 -18.19 -19.70
CA LYS A 409 -28.26 -18.86 -20.16
C LYS A 409 -28.47 -20.12 -19.36
N ASP A 410 -29.70 -20.35 -18.95
CA ASP A 410 -30.08 -21.57 -18.26
C ASP A 410 -30.19 -22.76 -19.22
N ASP A 411 -30.23 -23.98 -18.67
CA ASP A 411 -30.59 -25.19 -19.42
C ASP A 411 -31.96 -25.03 -20.12
N ASN A 412 -32.89 -24.30 -19.50
CA ASN A 412 -34.06 -23.77 -20.20
C ASN A 412 -33.67 -22.45 -20.93
N PRO A 413 -33.61 -22.42 -22.28
CA PRO A 413 -33.17 -21.25 -23.02
C PRO A 413 -34.05 -20.00 -22.85
N GLU A 414 -35.28 -20.17 -22.37
CA GLU A 414 -36.18 -19.06 -22.04
C GLU A 414 -35.71 -18.24 -20.83
N TYR A 415 -34.87 -18.84 -19.98
CA TYR A 415 -34.40 -18.24 -18.73
C TYR A 415 -32.91 -17.95 -18.76
N SER A 416 -32.55 -16.96 -17.93
CA SER A 416 -31.19 -16.68 -17.53
C SER A 416 -31.03 -17.08 -16.07
N VAL A 417 -29.86 -17.64 -15.75
CA VAL A 417 -29.48 -18.05 -14.39
C VAL A 417 -28.40 -17.13 -13.86
N VAL A 418 -28.57 -16.68 -12.63
CA VAL A 418 -27.62 -15.84 -11.91
C VAL A 418 -26.88 -16.67 -10.88
N LYS A 419 -25.56 -16.66 -10.93
CA LYS A 419 -24.66 -17.44 -10.07
C LYS A 419 -23.68 -16.51 -9.37
N ALA A 420 -23.52 -16.62 -8.05
CA ALA A 420 -22.39 -15.98 -7.40
C ALA A 420 -21.09 -16.72 -7.74
N LEU A 421 -20.09 -16.00 -8.23
CA LEU A 421 -18.72 -16.49 -8.46
C LEU A 421 -17.81 -16.15 -7.28
N LYS A 422 -18.05 -15.02 -6.61
CA LYS A 422 -17.28 -14.54 -5.47
C LYS A 422 -18.18 -13.79 -4.49
N VAL A 423 -17.93 -13.97 -3.20
CA VAL A 423 -18.44 -13.13 -2.10
C VAL A 423 -17.34 -12.99 -1.05
N ARG A 424 -17.16 -11.79 -0.48
CA ARG A 424 -16.12 -11.52 0.53
C ARG A 424 -16.46 -12.15 1.88
N ASP A 425 -17.74 -12.13 2.24
CA ASP A 425 -18.25 -12.64 3.51
C ASP A 425 -19.28 -13.74 3.26
N GLY A 426 -18.82 -15.00 3.29
CA GLY A 426 -19.66 -16.18 3.10
C GLY A 426 -19.04 -17.14 2.10
N SER A 427 -19.89 -17.90 1.40
CA SER A 427 -19.48 -18.67 0.24
C SER A 427 -20.35 -18.41 -0.97
N PRO A 428 -19.77 -18.34 -2.19
CA PRO A 428 -20.56 -18.16 -3.41
C PRO A 428 -21.57 -19.30 -3.63
N LEU A 429 -21.25 -20.51 -3.17
CA LEU A 429 -22.12 -21.69 -3.28
C LEU A 429 -23.31 -21.66 -2.31
N ASP A 430 -23.26 -20.83 -1.26
CA ASP A 430 -24.38 -20.65 -0.34
C ASP A 430 -25.44 -19.71 -0.93
N VAL A 431 -25.07 -18.85 -1.88
CA VAL A 431 -25.97 -17.95 -2.60
C VAL A 431 -26.87 -18.76 -3.55
N PRO A 432 -28.20 -18.56 -3.53
CA PRO A 432 -29.10 -19.25 -4.44
C PRO A 432 -28.84 -18.89 -5.91
N MET A 433 -29.14 -19.84 -6.80
CA MET A 433 -29.12 -19.59 -8.23
C MET A 433 -30.48 -19.03 -8.66
N MET A 434 -30.53 -17.72 -8.86
CA MET A 434 -31.77 -17.01 -9.20
C MET A 434 -32.07 -17.14 -10.70
N LEU A 435 -33.34 -17.29 -11.04
CA LEU A 435 -33.82 -17.40 -12.41
C LEU A 435 -34.64 -16.17 -12.78
N PHE A 436 -34.41 -15.65 -13.98
CA PHE A 436 -35.28 -14.64 -14.56
C PHE A 436 -35.46 -14.88 -16.07
N GLY A 437 -36.58 -14.43 -16.62
CA GLY A 437 -36.92 -14.65 -18.02
C GLY A 437 -37.77 -13.53 -18.58
N TRP A 438 -37.81 -13.40 -19.90
CA TRP A 438 -38.66 -12.41 -20.58
C TRP A 438 -40.15 -12.75 -20.38
N ASP A 439 -40.95 -11.76 -20.00
CA ASP A 439 -42.40 -11.86 -19.95
C ASP A 439 -43.02 -10.96 -21.02
N LYS A 440 -43.88 -11.54 -21.87
CA LYS A 440 -44.51 -10.84 -22.98
C LYS A 440 -45.63 -9.90 -22.52
N ALA A 441 -46.33 -10.23 -21.44
CA ALA A 441 -47.43 -9.41 -20.93
C ALA A 441 -46.88 -8.18 -20.20
N GLU A 442 -45.82 -8.36 -19.42
CA GLU A 442 -45.16 -7.27 -18.68
C GLU A 442 -44.16 -6.46 -19.53
N ASP A 443 -43.80 -6.95 -20.72
CA ASP A 443 -42.79 -6.34 -21.62
C ASP A 443 -41.43 -6.08 -20.90
N MET A 444 -41.06 -7.01 -20.03
CA MET A 444 -39.80 -6.97 -19.29
C MET A 444 -39.38 -8.35 -18.80
N HIS A 445 -38.13 -8.46 -18.35
CA HIS A 445 -37.71 -9.64 -17.61
C HIS A 445 -38.44 -9.69 -16.26
N VAL A 446 -38.70 -10.86 -15.71
CA VAL A 446 -39.31 -11.00 -14.38
C VAL A 446 -38.67 -12.16 -13.65
N TYR A 447 -38.74 -12.13 -12.32
CA TYR A 447 -38.20 -13.19 -11.49
C TYR A 447 -38.99 -14.49 -11.69
N ARG A 448 -38.28 -15.61 -11.82
CA ARG A 448 -38.84 -16.97 -12.04
C ARG A 448 -38.46 -17.94 -10.92
N GLY A 449 -38.08 -17.41 -9.76
CA GLY A 449 -37.70 -18.19 -8.60
C GLY A 449 -36.22 -18.56 -8.57
N GLU A 450 -35.91 -19.63 -7.87
CA GLU A 450 -34.57 -20.17 -7.72
C GLU A 450 -34.50 -21.58 -8.33
N LYS A 451 -33.31 -22.01 -8.74
CA LYS A 451 -33.06 -23.42 -9.07
C LYS A 451 -33.34 -24.31 -7.87
N SER A 452 -33.62 -25.58 -8.16
CA SER A 452 -33.94 -26.57 -7.13
C SER A 452 -32.76 -26.80 -6.17
N LYS A 453 -33.04 -27.38 -5.00
CA LYS A 453 -31.98 -27.83 -4.08
C LYS A 453 -31.05 -28.84 -4.74
N GLU A 454 -31.59 -29.71 -5.59
CA GLU A 454 -30.81 -30.71 -6.33
C GLU A 454 -29.82 -30.04 -7.29
N ASP A 455 -30.24 -29.01 -8.03
CA ASP A 455 -29.36 -28.24 -8.91
C ASP A 455 -28.25 -27.52 -8.12
N LYS A 456 -28.58 -27.01 -6.93
CA LYS A 456 -27.61 -26.36 -6.04
C LYS A 456 -26.56 -27.35 -5.54
N GLU A 457 -26.97 -28.52 -5.06
CA GLU A 457 -26.05 -29.57 -4.63
C GLU A 457 -25.22 -30.13 -5.79
N LYS A 458 -25.82 -30.26 -6.98
CA LYS A 458 -25.12 -30.65 -8.20
C LYS A 458 -24.03 -29.63 -8.56
N ARG A 459 -24.34 -28.34 -8.62
CA ARG A 459 -23.36 -27.27 -8.88
C ARG A 459 -22.22 -27.29 -7.85
N LYS A 460 -22.56 -27.37 -6.57
CA LYS A 460 -21.59 -27.44 -5.47
C LYS A 460 -20.65 -28.64 -5.64
N THR A 461 -21.20 -29.78 -6.00
CA THR A 461 -20.44 -31.01 -6.28
C THR A 461 -19.52 -30.83 -7.48
N ASP A 462 -20.04 -30.34 -8.61
CA ASP A 462 -19.28 -30.15 -9.86
C ASP A 462 -18.14 -29.14 -9.69
N GLU A 463 -18.37 -28.01 -9.00
CA GLU A 463 -17.33 -27.01 -8.71
C GLU A 463 -16.24 -27.59 -7.81
N LEU A 464 -16.61 -28.30 -6.73
CA LEU A 464 -15.64 -28.92 -5.83
C LEU A 464 -14.84 -30.03 -6.52
N VAL A 465 -15.48 -30.86 -7.36
CA VAL A 465 -14.79 -31.85 -8.19
C VAL A 465 -13.77 -31.17 -9.12
N GLY A 466 -14.13 -30.05 -9.74
CA GLY A 466 -13.22 -29.26 -10.57
C GLY A 466 -11.99 -28.79 -9.79
N VAL A 467 -12.21 -28.20 -8.60
CA VAL A 467 -11.12 -27.72 -7.73
C VAL A 467 -10.21 -28.88 -7.28
N ILE A 468 -10.78 -30.01 -6.87
CA ILE A 468 -10.00 -31.18 -6.44
C ILE A 468 -9.23 -31.81 -7.60
N ARG A 469 -9.82 -31.90 -8.80
CA ARG A 469 -9.09 -32.40 -9.99
C ARG A 469 -7.84 -31.57 -10.27
N GLU A 470 -7.95 -30.25 -10.12
CA GLU A 470 -6.83 -29.32 -10.30
C GLU A 470 -5.81 -29.39 -9.16
N ALA A 471 -6.27 -29.40 -7.92
CA ALA A 471 -5.42 -29.49 -6.71
C ALA A 471 -4.49 -30.70 -6.74
N PHE A 472 -5.02 -31.84 -7.19
CA PHE A 472 -4.29 -33.10 -7.30
C PHE A 472 -3.74 -33.35 -8.71
N ARG A 473 -3.56 -32.30 -9.54
CA ARG A 473 -2.92 -32.44 -10.86
C ARG A 473 -1.44 -32.83 -10.71
N ASN A 474 -0.74 -32.26 -9.72
CA ASN A 474 0.70 -32.45 -9.51
C ASN A 474 1.03 -33.19 -8.20
N SER A 475 0.04 -33.57 -7.40
CA SER A 475 0.22 -34.34 -6.16
C SER A 475 -0.81 -35.46 -6.06
N PHE A 476 -0.40 -36.61 -5.55
CA PHE A 476 -1.28 -37.76 -5.31
C PHE A 476 -1.94 -37.71 -3.93
N LYS A 477 -1.36 -36.96 -2.98
CA LYS A 477 -1.83 -36.86 -1.60
C LYS A 477 -1.62 -35.43 -1.08
N LEU A 478 -2.59 -34.94 -0.31
CA LEU A 478 -2.50 -33.66 0.39
C LEU A 478 -2.86 -33.87 1.86
N THR A 479 -2.15 -33.22 2.76
CA THR A 479 -2.53 -33.12 4.17
C THR A 479 -3.81 -32.31 4.31
N TYR A 480 -4.46 -32.40 5.48
CA TYR A 480 -5.64 -31.58 5.77
C TYR A 480 -5.36 -30.07 5.65
N GLN A 481 -4.19 -29.62 6.12
CA GLN A 481 -3.81 -28.21 6.07
C GLN A 481 -3.56 -27.75 4.63
N GLU A 482 -2.82 -28.52 3.84
CA GLU A 482 -2.60 -28.18 2.43
C GLU A 482 -3.91 -28.12 1.64
N LEU A 483 -4.86 -29.02 1.94
CA LEU A 483 -6.17 -29.00 1.31
C LEU A 483 -7.00 -27.78 1.72
N CYS A 484 -6.95 -27.38 3.00
CA CYS A 484 -7.53 -26.13 3.48
C CYS A 484 -6.94 -24.94 2.72
N ASP A 485 -5.61 -24.85 2.62
CA ASP A 485 -4.91 -23.76 1.95
C ASP A 485 -5.26 -23.68 0.46
N VAL A 486 -5.36 -24.83 -0.23
CA VAL A 486 -5.80 -24.90 -1.62
C VAL A 486 -7.24 -24.40 -1.79
N LEU A 487 -8.19 -24.87 -0.97
CA LEU A 487 -9.58 -24.43 -1.06
C LEU A 487 -9.73 -22.94 -0.78
N MET A 488 -9.02 -22.44 0.25
CA MET A 488 -9.02 -21.00 0.58
C MET A 488 -8.47 -20.18 -0.58
N ARG A 489 -7.43 -20.65 -1.27
CA ARG A 489 -6.83 -19.95 -2.41
C ARG A 489 -7.70 -20.01 -3.67
N GLU A 490 -8.14 -21.19 -4.07
CA GLU A 490 -8.85 -21.39 -5.35
C GLU A 490 -10.29 -20.88 -5.30
N MET A 491 -10.94 -20.92 -4.13
CA MET A 491 -12.34 -20.48 -3.96
C MET A 491 -12.47 -19.14 -3.21
N GLU A 492 -11.35 -18.54 -2.78
CA GLU A 492 -11.31 -17.28 -2.00
C GLU A 492 -12.21 -17.29 -0.75
N ILE A 493 -12.27 -18.42 -0.05
CA ILE A 493 -13.10 -18.63 1.15
C ILE A 493 -12.27 -18.59 2.45
N LYS A 494 -12.94 -18.34 3.58
CA LYS A 494 -12.32 -18.38 4.92
C LYS A 494 -12.08 -19.82 5.39
N ASP A 495 -11.09 -20.01 6.26
CA ASP A 495 -10.68 -21.32 6.83
C ASP A 495 -11.86 -22.17 7.33
N ARG A 496 -12.77 -21.57 8.11
CA ARG A 496 -13.96 -22.26 8.61
C ARG A 496 -14.83 -22.87 7.50
N THR A 497 -14.96 -22.18 6.37
CA THR A 497 -15.74 -22.66 5.22
C THR A 497 -14.99 -23.76 4.47
N ALA A 498 -13.67 -23.61 4.29
CA ALA A 498 -12.84 -24.67 3.69
C ALA A 498 -12.96 -25.99 4.47
N LYS A 499 -12.91 -25.93 5.81
CA LYS A 499 -13.09 -27.11 6.69
C LYS A 499 -14.46 -27.78 6.50
N LYS A 500 -15.54 -27.00 6.33
CA LYS A 500 -16.88 -27.53 6.02
C LYS A 500 -16.92 -28.21 4.65
N TYR A 501 -16.23 -27.67 3.66
CA TYR A 501 -16.15 -28.29 2.33
C TYR A 501 -15.36 -29.58 2.31
N ILE A 502 -14.29 -29.69 3.10
CA ILE A 502 -13.57 -30.97 3.26
C ILE A 502 -14.49 -32.04 3.86
N ALA A 503 -15.28 -31.68 4.89
CA ALA A 503 -16.25 -32.61 5.49
C ALA A 503 -17.30 -33.07 4.45
N TYR A 504 -17.91 -32.12 3.74
CA TYR A 504 -18.86 -32.40 2.66
C TYR A 504 -18.25 -33.29 1.57
N MET A 505 -17.05 -32.96 1.08
CA MET A 505 -16.38 -33.74 0.03
C MET A 505 -16.04 -35.17 0.45
N LYS A 506 -15.77 -35.39 1.75
CA LYS A 506 -15.57 -36.73 2.30
C LYS A 506 -16.88 -37.52 2.34
N GLU A 507 -17.98 -36.88 2.75
CA GLU A 507 -19.32 -37.49 2.76
C GLU A 507 -19.82 -37.82 1.35
N GLN A 508 -19.55 -36.93 0.38
CA GLN A 508 -19.93 -37.11 -1.01
C GLN A 508 -18.93 -37.95 -1.81
N HIS A 509 -17.95 -38.60 -1.19
CA HIS A 509 -16.94 -39.42 -1.89
C HIS A 509 -16.14 -38.70 -3.00
N ILE A 510 -16.06 -37.36 -2.95
CA ILE A 510 -15.17 -36.54 -3.78
C ILE A 510 -13.72 -36.69 -3.29
N LEU A 511 -13.54 -36.86 -1.97
CA LEU A 511 -12.27 -37.13 -1.32
C LEU A 511 -12.29 -38.47 -0.59
N ALA A 512 -11.16 -39.16 -0.61
CA ALA A 512 -10.89 -40.30 0.26
C ALA A 512 -9.74 -39.97 1.21
N GLN A 513 -9.79 -40.49 2.44
CA GLN A 513 -8.74 -40.31 3.44
C GLN A 513 -7.98 -41.63 3.62
N ASP A 514 -6.66 -41.58 3.63
CA ASP A 514 -5.81 -42.74 3.86
C ASP A 514 -5.59 -43.02 5.36
N ILE A 515 -4.93 -44.15 5.66
CA ILE A 515 -4.62 -44.58 7.03
C ILE A 515 -3.71 -43.61 7.80
N ASN A 516 -2.97 -42.76 7.09
CA ASN A 516 -2.06 -41.77 7.67
C ASN A 516 -2.75 -40.39 7.83
N GLY A 517 -4.05 -40.31 7.55
CA GLY A 517 -4.83 -39.08 7.66
C GLY A 517 -4.74 -38.13 6.46
N ASN A 518 -4.02 -38.50 5.39
CA ASN A 518 -3.89 -37.69 4.19
C ASN A 518 -5.07 -37.91 3.24
N TYR A 519 -5.38 -36.90 2.44
CA TYR A 519 -6.47 -36.89 1.48
C TYR A 519 -5.99 -37.20 0.07
N GLN A 520 -6.81 -37.91 -0.69
CA GLN A 520 -6.60 -38.27 -2.10
C GLN A 520 -7.93 -38.17 -2.86
N LYS A 521 -7.86 -38.19 -4.20
CA LYS A 521 -9.06 -38.20 -5.07
C LYS A 521 -9.98 -39.39 -4.71
N GLY A 522 -11.22 -39.06 -4.37
CA GLY A 522 -12.31 -40.02 -4.17
C GLY A 522 -12.87 -40.52 -5.50
N GLU A 523 -13.89 -41.38 -5.44
CA GLU A 523 -14.43 -42.09 -6.61
C GLU A 523 -14.97 -41.14 -7.68
N LEU A 524 -15.63 -40.05 -7.26
CA LEU A 524 -16.17 -39.02 -8.16
C LEU A 524 -15.12 -38.19 -8.90
N CYS A 525 -13.85 -38.26 -8.47
CA CYS A 525 -12.74 -37.51 -9.09
C CYS A 525 -11.72 -38.40 -9.82
N ARG A 526 -11.93 -39.73 -9.84
CA ARG A 526 -11.00 -40.69 -10.48
C ARG A 526 -11.23 -40.87 -11.99
N THR A 527 -12.40 -40.46 -12.48
CA THR A 527 -12.66 -40.18 -13.90
C THR A 527 -12.26 -38.75 -14.22
#